data_AF-A0A219AEJ8-F1
#
_entry.id   AF-A0A219AEJ8-F1
#
_cell.length_a   1.000
_cell.length_b   1.000
_cell.length_c   1.000
_cell.angle_alpha   90.00
_cell.angle_beta   90.00
_cell.angle_gamma   90.00
#
_symmetry.space_group_name_H-M   'P 1'
#
loop_
_entity.id
_entity.type
_entity.pdbx_description
1 polymer ?
#
loop_
_entity_poly.entity_id
_entity_poly.type
_entity_poly.pdbx_seq_one_letter_code
_entity_poly.pdbx_strand_id
1 'polypeptide(L)'
;MTGNHRTLEEQKEEFKSKKLLASPIAGLIAWLIVAISGIFFPDNITVWVLFIATGSIVYLSMAVSKLTGEDYLDKRKPKNTFDNLFFLTVAQAILVYSIAIPFFIVDYTSLPLTVGILTGLMWVPLTWIIDHWVGLFHSIVRTILVLILWYLFPSDRFVVIPIAIIIVYIVSIIVLKNRKIKT
;
A
#
# COMPACT_ATOMS: atom_id res chain seq x y z
N MET A 1 -34.18 -24.67 -3.84
CA MET A 1 -33.48 -23.67 -4.68
C MET A 1 -32.03 -23.61 -4.22
N THR A 2 -31.15 -24.42 -4.81
CA THR A 2 -29.70 -24.37 -4.54
C THR A 2 -29.18 -23.07 -5.13
N GLY A 3 -29.03 -22.05 -4.28
CA GLY A 3 -28.44 -20.77 -4.68
C GLY A 3 -27.09 -21.03 -5.34
N ASN A 4 -26.92 -20.52 -6.54
CA ASN A 4 -25.72 -20.68 -7.36
C ASN A 4 -24.55 -19.94 -6.68
N HIS A 5 -23.97 -20.54 -5.63
CA HIS A 5 -22.86 -19.98 -4.88
C HIS A 5 -21.58 -20.21 -5.67
N ARG A 6 -21.00 -19.12 -6.17
CA ARG A 6 -19.68 -19.13 -6.84
C ARG A 6 -18.63 -19.77 -5.94
N THR A 7 -17.80 -20.64 -6.48
CA THR A 7 -16.73 -21.31 -5.73
C THR A 7 -15.65 -20.32 -5.28
N LEU A 8 -14.76 -20.73 -4.37
CA LEU A 8 -13.64 -19.88 -3.95
C LEU A 8 -12.68 -19.64 -5.12
N GLU A 9 -12.49 -20.64 -5.97
CA GLU A 9 -11.64 -20.61 -7.15
C GLU A 9 -12.17 -19.59 -8.15
N GLU A 10 -13.47 -19.58 -8.42
CA GLU A 10 -14.12 -18.58 -9.27
C GLU A 10 -13.97 -17.16 -8.70
N GLN A 11 -14.16 -17.00 -7.39
CA GLN A 11 -13.97 -15.71 -6.73
C GLN A 11 -12.51 -15.25 -6.77
N LYS A 12 -11.53 -16.16 -6.63
CA LYS A 12 -10.11 -15.85 -6.72
C LYS A 12 -9.75 -15.38 -8.13
N GLU A 13 -10.22 -16.09 -9.15
CA GLU A 13 -9.98 -15.72 -10.55
C GLU A 13 -10.64 -14.37 -10.90
N GLU A 14 -11.85 -14.10 -10.40
CA GLU A 14 -12.48 -12.78 -10.55
C GLU A 14 -11.65 -11.67 -9.90
N PHE A 15 -11.11 -11.87 -8.69
CA PHE A 15 -10.26 -10.88 -8.03
C PHE A 15 -8.96 -10.64 -8.84
N LYS A 16 -8.36 -11.72 -9.34
CA LYS A 16 -7.16 -11.71 -10.21
C LYS A 16 -7.39 -11.05 -11.56
N SER A 17 -8.62 -11.03 -12.04
CA SER A 17 -8.99 -10.44 -13.33
C SER A 17 -8.82 -8.91 -13.38
N LYS A 18 -8.62 -8.27 -12.23
CA LYS A 18 -8.36 -6.82 -12.12
C LYS A 18 -6.87 -6.54 -12.09
N LYS A 19 -6.43 -5.41 -12.65
CA LYS A 19 -5.01 -4.99 -12.58
C LYS A 19 -4.59 -4.54 -11.17
N LEU A 20 -5.56 -4.12 -10.33
CA LEU A 20 -5.35 -3.67 -8.94
C LEU A 20 -4.39 -2.47 -8.86
N LEU A 21 -4.59 -1.49 -9.74
CA LEU A 21 -3.77 -0.28 -9.86
C LEU A 21 -4.24 0.85 -8.95
N ALA A 22 -5.51 0.88 -8.53
CA ALA A 22 -6.03 2.03 -7.78
C ALA A 22 -5.31 2.23 -6.43
N SER A 23 -5.17 1.17 -5.63
CA SER A 23 -4.48 1.24 -4.34
C SER A 23 -2.98 1.55 -4.47
N PRO A 24 -2.22 0.95 -5.40
CA PRO A 24 -0.83 1.33 -5.65
C PRO A 24 -0.65 2.78 -6.10
N ILE A 25 -1.52 3.29 -6.98
CA ILE A 25 -1.48 4.69 -7.42
C ILE A 25 -1.76 5.64 -6.25
N ALA A 26 -2.75 5.32 -5.41
CA ALA A 26 -3.04 6.09 -4.20
C ALA A 26 -1.84 6.11 -3.24
N GLY A 27 -1.19 4.96 -3.03
CA GLY A 27 0.05 4.88 -2.27
C GLY A 27 1.17 5.75 -2.85
N LEU A 28 1.39 5.68 -4.17
CA LEU A 28 2.38 6.51 -4.87
C LEU A 28 2.13 8.00 -4.64
N ILE A 29 0.88 8.47 -4.80
CA ILE A 29 0.51 9.88 -4.58
C ILE A 29 0.77 10.28 -3.13
N ALA A 30 0.36 9.45 -2.15
CA ALA A 30 0.58 9.75 -0.75
C ALA A 30 2.08 9.89 -0.42
N TRP A 31 2.92 8.96 -0.88
CA TRP A 31 4.36 9.02 -0.63
C TRP A 31 5.06 10.13 -1.41
N LEU A 32 4.57 10.52 -2.59
CA LEU A 32 5.02 11.73 -3.29
C LEU A 32 4.76 12.98 -2.46
N ILE A 33 3.57 13.11 -1.87
CA ILE A 33 3.25 14.24 -0.98
C ILE A 33 4.21 14.27 0.22
N VAL A 34 4.51 13.11 0.82
CA VAL A 34 5.46 13.02 1.94
C VAL A 34 6.88 13.40 1.52
N ALA A 35 7.37 12.89 0.38
CA ALA A 35 8.69 13.24 -0.14
C ALA A 35 8.82 14.74 -0.43
N ILE A 36 7.82 15.33 -1.09
CA ILE A 36 7.77 16.78 -1.32
C ILE A 36 7.80 17.53 0.01
N SER A 37 7.03 17.07 1.01
CA SER A 37 7.06 17.71 2.32
C SER A 37 8.42 17.64 2.98
N GLY A 38 9.09 16.49 2.96
CA GLY A 38 10.42 16.34 3.54
C GLY A 38 11.49 17.21 2.88
N ILE A 39 11.32 17.58 1.61
CA ILE A 39 12.25 18.46 0.87
C ILE A 39 12.01 19.94 1.23
N PHE A 40 10.75 20.35 1.40
CA PHE A 40 10.38 21.77 1.48
C PHE A 40 10.00 22.26 2.88
N PHE A 41 9.63 21.37 3.80
CA PHE A 41 9.16 21.73 5.13
C PHE A 41 10.01 21.07 6.23
N PRO A 42 10.07 21.68 7.44
CA PRO A 42 10.76 21.07 8.56
C PRO A 42 10.02 19.82 9.06
N ASP A 43 10.75 18.95 9.77
CA ASP A 43 10.27 17.63 10.19
C ASP A 43 8.97 17.66 11.02
N ASN A 44 8.77 18.71 11.83
CA ASN A 44 7.56 18.86 12.64
C ASN A 44 6.28 18.98 11.77
N ILE A 45 6.38 19.54 10.56
CA ILE A 45 5.28 19.57 9.59
C ILE A 45 5.20 18.22 8.87
N THR A 46 6.35 17.71 8.41
CA THR A 46 6.41 16.50 7.59
C THR A 46 5.90 15.25 8.32
N VAL A 47 6.06 15.18 9.64
CA VAL A 47 5.45 14.15 10.50
C VAL A 47 3.93 14.09 10.33
N TRP A 48 3.25 15.25 10.41
CA TRP A 48 1.79 15.32 10.27
C TRP A 48 1.35 15.03 8.84
N VAL A 49 2.10 15.54 7.85
CA VAL A 49 1.87 15.22 6.44
C VAL A 49 1.96 13.71 6.22
N LEU A 50 2.94 13.02 6.82
CA LEU A 50 3.09 11.58 6.73
C LEU A 50 1.87 10.85 7.30
N PHE A 51 1.43 11.16 8.52
CA PHE A 51 0.23 10.57 9.10
C PHE A 51 -1.02 10.80 8.24
N ILE A 52 -1.26 12.05 7.82
CA ILE A 52 -2.44 12.42 7.04
C ILE A 52 -2.41 11.74 5.67
N ALA A 53 -1.30 11.81 4.94
CA ALA A 53 -1.17 11.24 3.62
C ALA A 53 -1.34 9.72 3.65
N THR A 54 -0.65 9.02 4.55
CA THR A 54 -0.72 7.55 4.66
C THR A 54 -2.07 7.07 5.19
N GLY A 55 -2.66 7.75 6.16
CA GLY A 55 -4.02 7.48 6.64
C GLY A 55 -5.10 7.72 5.58
N SER A 56 -4.83 8.61 4.62
CA SER A 56 -5.76 8.93 3.54
C SER A 56 -5.68 7.98 2.32
N ILE A 57 -4.74 7.03 2.30
CA ILE A 57 -4.53 6.13 1.14
C ILE A 57 -5.81 5.37 0.80
N VAL A 58 -6.57 4.89 1.79
CA VAL A 58 -7.81 4.14 1.54
C VAL A 58 -8.82 5.02 0.81
N TYR A 59 -9.08 6.23 1.30
CA TYR A 59 -10.02 7.16 0.64
C TYR A 59 -9.55 7.57 -0.76
N LEU A 60 -8.24 7.80 -0.92
CA LEU A 60 -7.65 8.10 -2.22
C LEU A 60 -7.78 6.91 -3.17
N SER A 61 -7.59 5.68 -2.70
CA SER A 61 -7.76 4.47 -3.52
C SER A 61 -9.20 4.31 -4.00
N MET A 62 -10.19 4.66 -3.17
CA MET A 62 -11.59 4.64 -3.55
C MET A 62 -11.88 5.65 -4.65
N ALA A 63 -11.32 6.87 -4.55
CA ALA A 63 -11.43 7.88 -5.60
C ALA A 63 -10.76 7.43 -6.91
N VAL A 64 -9.51 6.94 -6.83
CA VAL A 64 -8.75 6.47 -8.00
C VAL A 64 -9.42 5.24 -8.64
N SER A 65 -10.06 4.36 -7.85
CA SER A 65 -10.71 3.15 -8.38
C SER A 65 -11.81 3.45 -9.39
N LYS A 66 -12.46 4.61 -9.28
CA LYS A 66 -13.45 5.07 -10.27
C LYS A 66 -12.79 5.44 -11.60
N LEU A 67 -11.59 6.03 -11.55
CA LEU A 67 -10.83 6.44 -12.73
C LEU A 67 -10.17 5.24 -13.43
N THR A 68 -9.81 4.19 -12.70
CA THR A 68 -9.21 2.97 -13.26
C THR A 68 -10.24 1.93 -13.71
N GLY A 69 -11.54 2.17 -13.49
CA GLY A 69 -12.61 1.23 -13.79
C GLY A 69 -12.74 0.06 -12.79
N GLU A 70 -11.93 0.04 -11.73
CA GLU A 70 -11.98 -0.99 -10.69
C GLU A 70 -13.20 -0.84 -9.77
N ASP A 71 -13.67 0.40 -9.59
CA ASP A 71 -14.80 0.86 -8.76
C ASP A 71 -15.10 -0.04 -7.55
N TYR A 72 -14.39 0.20 -6.45
CA TYR A 72 -14.51 -0.56 -5.21
C TYR A 72 -15.85 -0.36 -4.49
N LEU A 73 -16.58 0.69 -4.85
CA LEU A 73 -17.87 1.04 -4.23
C LEU A 73 -19.08 0.59 -5.05
N ASP A 74 -18.86 -0.11 -6.17
CA ASP A 74 -19.95 -0.60 -7.00
C ASP A 74 -20.74 -1.71 -6.29
N LYS A 75 -21.87 -1.31 -5.69
CA LYS A 75 -22.78 -2.21 -4.97
C LYS A 75 -23.49 -3.23 -5.87
N ARG A 76 -23.41 -3.08 -7.20
CA ARG A 76 -23.98 -4.04 -8.15
C ARG A 76 -23.08 -5.26 -8.32
N LYS A 77 -21.79 -5.15 -7.98
CA LYS A 77 -20.85 -6.27 -8.07
C LYS A 77 -21.18 -7.31 -6.98
N PRO A 78 -21.18 -8.60 -7.32
CA PRO A 78 -21.41 -9.65 -6.33
C PRO A 78 -20.25 -9.67 -5.33
N LYS A 79 -20.56 -9.82 -4.04
CA LYS A 79 -19.55 -9.86 -2.97
C LYS A 79 -18.53 -10.97 -3.22
N ASN A 80 -17.26 -10.66 -3.01
CA ASN A 80 -16.15 -11.57 -3.22
C ASN A 80 -15.35 -11.76 -1.91
N THR A 81 -15.08 -13.02 -1.57
CA THR A 81 -14.34 -13.39 -0.35
C THR A 81 -12.93 -12.81 -0.32
N PHE A 82 -12.27 -12.66 -1.47
CA PHE A 82 -10.91 -12.13 -1.57
C PHE A 82 -10.85 -10.61 -1.42
N ASP A 83 -11.91 -9.88 -1.75
CA ASP A 83 -12.02 -8.46 -1.38
C ASP A 83 -12.00 -8.32 0.15
N ASN A 84 -12.80 -9.14 0.85
CA ASN A 84 -12.82 -9.15 2.32
C ASN A 84 -11.46 -9.56 2.91
N LEU A 85 -10.85 -10.61 2.38
CA LEU A 85 -9.52 -11.06 2.81
C LEU A 85 -8.48 -9.95 2.62
N PHE A 86 -8.50 -9.23 1.50
CA PHE A 86 -7.60 -8.09 1.28
C PHE A 86 -7.82 -6.98 2.32
N PHE A 87 -9.07 -6.63 2.66
CA PHE A 87 -9.31 -5.64 3.72
C PHE A 87 -8.85 -6.12 5.10
N LEU A 88 -8.94 -7.42 5.40
CA LEU A 88 -8.38 -7.97 6.64
C LEU A 88 -6.84 -7.85 6.68
N THR A 89 -6.17 -7.92 5.53
CA THR A 89 -4.70 -7.75 5.48
C THR A 89 -4.30 -6.28 5.63
N VAL A 90 -5.13 -5.35 5.11
CA VAL A 90 -5.01 -3.92 5.41
C VAL A 90 -5.21 -3.66 6.90
N ALA A 91 -6.25 -4.24 7.51
CA ALA A 91 -6.50 -4.11 8.94
C ALA A 91 -5.31 -4.64 9.77
N GLN A 92 -4.75 -5.80 9.40
CA GLN A 92 -3.54 -6.34 10.01
C GLN A 92 -2.37 -5.36 9.93
N ALA A 93 -2.14 -4.75 8.77
CA ALA A 93 -1.07 -3.77 8.60
C ALA A 93 -1.29 -2.52 9.48
N ILE A 94 -2.54 -2.07 9.63
CA ILE A 94 -2.91 -0.94 10.50
C ILE A 94 -2.61 -1.26 11.97
N LEU A 95 -2.74 -2.50 12.43
CA LEU A 95 -2.42 -2.86 13.83
C LEU A 95 -0.98 -2.51 14.21
N VAL A 96 -0.05 -2.44 13.25
CA VAL A 96 1.34 -2.05 13.50
C VAL A 96 1.48 -0.59 13.95
N TYR A 97 0.46 0.26 13.76
CA TYR A 97 0.42 1.59 14.38
C TYR A 97 0.48 1.53 15.91
N SER A 98 0.04 0.44 16.54
CA SER A 98 0.21 0.21 17.98
C SER A 98 1.68 0.15 18.42
N ILE A 99 2.61 -0.12 17.49
CA ILE A 99 4.06 -0.07 17.68
C ILE A 99 4.61 1.27 17.18
N ALA A 100 4.18 1.73 16.01
CA ALA A 100 4.69 2.95 15.39
C ALA A 100 4.44 4.21 16.25
N ILE A 101 3.25 4.34 16.83
CA ILE A 101 2.87 5.54 17.60
C ILE A 101 3.71 5.68 18.89
N PRO A 102 3.87 4.65 19.74
CA PRO A 102 4.75 4.75 20.92
C PRO A 102 6.19 5.10 20.57
N PHE A 103 6.76 4.51 19.51
CA PHE A 103 8.13 4.83 19.06
C PHE A 103 8.23 6.27 18.56
N PHE A 104 7.23 6.74 17.81
CA PHE A 104 7.14 8.12 17.36
C PHE A 104 7.12 9.13 18.52
N ILE A 105 6.40 8.83 19.61
CA ILE A 105 6.33 9.71 20.79
C ILE A 105 7.71 9.88 21.44
N VAL A 106 8.54 8.83 21.42
CA VAL A 106 9.90 8.87 21.98
C VAL A 106 10.90 9.49 21.01
N ASP A 107 10.81 9.14 19.73
CA ASP A 107 11.66 9.62 18.66
C ASP A 107 10.82 9.80 17.39
N TYR A 108 10.48 11.05 17.08
CA TYR A 108 9.66 11.38 15.92
C TYR A 108 10.31 10.93 14.61
N THR A 109 11.65 10.84 14.58
CA THR A 109 12.34 10.41 13.38
C THR A 109 11.99 8.97 13.06
N SER A 110 11.53 8.12 14.00
CA SER A 110 11.16 6.71 13.76
C SER A 110 10.01 6.50 12.78
N LEU A 111 9.30 7.57 12.42
CA LEU A 111 8.07 7.49 11.64
C LEU A 111 8.27 7.01 10.19
N PRO A 112 9.23 7.51 9.39
CA PRO A 112 9.49 7.00 8.04
C PRO A 112 9.90 5.52 8.05
N LEU A 113 10.58 5.03 9.10
CA LEU A 113 10.90 3.61 9.25
C LEU A 113 9.64 2.78 9.53
N THR A 114 8.94 3.09 10.61
CA THR A 114 7.83 2.27 11.10
C THR A 114 6.64 2.30 10.14
N VAL A 115 6.20 3.49 9.72
CA VAL A 115 5.08 3.66 8.77
C VAL A 115 5.48 3.26 7.35
N GLY A 116 6.75 3.50 7.00
CA GLY A 116 7.34 3.07 5.74
C GLY A 116 7.34 1.55 5.59
N ILE A 117 7.53 0.77 6.65
CA ILE A 117 7.42 -0.70 6.58
C ILE A 117 5.97 -1.14 6.65
N LEU A 118 5.19 -0.65 7.63
CA LEU A 118 3.85 -1.19 7.89
C LEU A 118 2.91 -1.08 6.69
N THR A 119 2.94 0.05 5.98
CA THR A 119 2.04 0.27 4.83
C THR A 119 2.43 -0.56 3.59
N GLY A 120 3.54 -1.30 3.66
CA GLY A 120 3.94 -2.30 2.67
C GLY A 120 3.52 -3.74 3.02
N LEU A 121 3.08 -4.04 4.25
CA LEU A 121 2.88 -5.41 4.71
C LEU A 121 1.68 -6.12 4.06
N MET A 122 0.61 -5.38 3.76
CA MET A 122 -0.59 -5.91 3.10
C MET A 122 -0.33 -6.50 1.71
N TRP A 123 0.82 -6.20 1.09
CA TRP A 123 1.24 -6.76 -0.19
C TRP A 123 1.74 -8.21 -0.11
N VAL A 124 2.20 -8.68 1.05
CA VAL A 124 2.64 -10.07 1.25
C VAL A 124 1.50 -11.05 0.92
N PRO A 125 0.34 -11.01 1.61
CA PRO A 125 -0.77 -11.90 1.30
C PRO A 125 -1.37 -11.64 -0.08
N LEU A 126 -1.29 -10.40 -0.59
CA LEU A 126 -1.72 -10.08 -1.96
C LEU A 126 -1.01 -10.95 -3.00
N THR A 127 0.29 -11.23 -2.81
CA THR A 127 1.07 -12.13 -3.69
C THR A 127 0.38 -13.46 -3.93
N TRP A 128 -0.12 -14.08 -2.86
CA TRP A 128 -0.81 -15.36 -2.92
C TRP A 128 -2.22 -15.23 -3.50
N ILE A 129 -2.95 -14.16 -3.11
CA ILE A 129 -4.29 -13.90 -3.64
C ILE A 129 -4.27 -13.78 -5.16
N ILE A 130 -3.24 -13.12 -5.71
CA ILE A 130 -3.16 -12.85 -7.15
C ILE A 130 -2.28 -13.81 -7.94
N ASP A 131 -1.64 -14.77 -7.27
CA ASP A 131 -0.63 -15.68 -7.82
C ASP A 131 0.50 -14.96 -8.58
N HIS A 132 1.04 -13.88 -7.99
CA HIS A 132 2.08 -13.05 -8.64
C HIS A 132 3.10 -12.49 -7.64
N TRP A 133 4.38 -12.59 -7.98
CA TRP A 133 5.53 -12.23 -7.12
C TRP A 133 5.61 -10.75 -6.70
N VAL A 134 4.92 -9.86 -7.42
CA VAL A 134 5.01 -8.39 -7.24
C VAL A 134 4.71 -7.94 -5.80
N GLY A 135 3.84 -8.66 -5.07
CA GLY A 135 3.56 -8.33 -3.68
C GLY A 135 4.75 -8.56 -2.76
N LEU A 136 5.41 -9.72 -2.88
CA LEU A 136 6.64 -10.01 -2.13
C LEU A 136 7.76 -9.05 -2.49
N PHE A 137 7.92 -8.72 -3.78
CA PHE A 137 8.86 -7.68 -4.18
C PHE A 137 8.54 -6.36 -3.48
N HIS A 138 7.29 -5.89 -3.55
CA HIS A 138 6.89 -4.61 -2.95
C HIS A 138 7.17 -4.60 -1.45
N SER A 139 6.82 -5.65 -0.71
CA SER A 139 7.03 -5.69 0.75
C SER A 139 8.50 -5.85 1.14
N ILE A 140 9.21 -6.82 0.55
CA ILE A 140 10.57 -7.19 0.97
C ILE A 140 11.57 -6.12 0.55
N VAL A 141 11.56 -5.73 -0.73
CA VAL A 141 12.52 -4.72 -1.24
C VAL A 141 12.32 -3.40 -0.53
N ARG A 142 11.07 -2.98 -0.32
CA ARG A 142 10.76 -1.80 0.46
C ARG A 142 11.28 -1.89 1.89
N THR A 143 11.04 -3.00 2.59
CA THR A 143 11.49 -3.17 3.98
C THR A 143 13.01 -3.08 4.07
N ILE A 144 13.74 -3.76 3.17
CA ILE A 144 15.20 -3.72 3.11
C ILE A 144 15.68 -2.29 2.81
N LEU A 145 15.12 -1.61 1.81
CA LEU A 145 15.52 -0.26 1.44
C LEU A 145 15.26 0.74 2.58
N VAL A 146 14.07 0.67 3.21
CA VAL A 146 13.72 1.53 4.33
C VAL A 146 14.71 1.33 5.49
N LEU A 147 15.03 0.08 5.84
CA LEU A 147 16.01 -0.23 6.89
C LEU A 147 17.42 0.27 6.54
N ILE A 148 17.89 0.02 5.33
CA ILE A 148 19.22 0.47 4.89
C ILE A 148 19.31 2.00 4.95
N LEU A 149 18.33 2.70 4.38
CA LEU A 149 18.33 4.16 4.32
C LEU A 149 18.16 4.80 5.70
N TRP A 150 17.41 4.16 6.60
CA TRP A 150 17.28 4.58 7.99
C TRP A 150 18.63 4.70 8.71
N TYR A 151 19.52 3.73 8.49
CA TYR A 151 20.84 3.69 9.10
C TYR A 151 21.86 4.54 8.36
N LEU A 152 21.82 4.57 7.02
CA LEU A 152 22.79 5.31 6.21
C LEU A 152 22.56 6.83 6.20
N PHE A 153 21.32 7.29 6.35
CA PHE A 153 20.94 8.71 6.22
C PHE A 153 20.13 9.19 7.42
N PRO A 154 20.73 9.25 8.63
CA PRO A 154 19.99 9.60 9.84
C PRO A 154 19.41 11.02 9.84
N SER A 155 20.04 11.95 9.12
CA SER A 155 19.58 13.35 9.00
C SER A 155 18.52 13.57 7.92
N ASP A 156 18.41 12.66 6.94
CA ASP A 156 17.57 12.84 5.74
C ASP A 156 16.43 11.81 5.66
N ARG A 157 16.08 11.17 6.78
CA ARG A 157 15.09 10.08 6.87
C ARG A 157 13.76 10.43 6.23
N PHE A 158 13.28 11.66 6.41
CA PHE A 158 12.03 12.16 5.84
C PHE A 158 12.08 12.44 4.34
N VAL A 159 13.26 12.34 3.71
CA VAL A 159 13.44 12.56 2.27
C VAL A 159 13.77 11.24 1.58
N VAL A 160 14.86 10.58 1.99
CA VAL A 160 15.39 9.43 1.25
C VAL A 160 14.47 8.21 1.32
N ILE A 161 13.82 7.99 2.47
CA ILE A 161 12.93 6.84 2.65
C ILE A 161 11.65 6.98 1.80
N PRO A 162 10.91 8.11 1.84
CA PRO A 162 9.79 8.33 0.93
C PRO A 162 10.16 8.18 -0.55
N ILE A 163 11.31 8.70 -0.98
CA ILE A 163 11.80 8.56 -2.36
C ILE A 163 12.02 7.09 -2.74
N ALA A 164 12.64 6.30 -1.86
CA ALA A 164 12.81 4.86 -2.11
C ALA A 164 11.46 4.13 -2.20
N ILE A 165 10.49 4.49 -1.36
CA ILE A 165 9.14 3.92 -1.39
C ILE A 165 8.45 4.26 -2.72
N ILE A 166 8.57 5.50 -3.21
CA ILE A 166 8.06 5.94 -4.52
C ILE A 166 8.63 5.06 -5.64
N ILE A 167 9.93 4.81 -5.65
CA ILE A 167 10.58 3.95 -6.65
C ILE A 167 9.99 2.54 -6.63
N VAL A 168 9.81 1.96 -5.43
CA VAL A 168 9.19 0.63 -5.29
C VAL A 168 7.75 0.63 -5.81
N TYR A 169 6.96 1.68 -5.55
CA TYR A 169 5.62 1.83 -6.10
C TYR A 169 5.64 1.90 -7.63
N ILE A 170 6.51 2.71 -8.23
CA ILE A 170 6.63 2.84 -9.69
C ILE A 170 6.89 1.48 -10.32
N VAL A 171 7.87 0.73 -9.81
CA VAL A 171 8.17 -0.63 -10.31
C VAL A 171 6.95 -1.54 -10.15
N SER A 172 6.30 -1.53 -8.98
CA SER A 172 5.13 -2.38 -8.71
C SER A 172 3.96 -2.06 -9.64
N ILE A 173 3.71 -0.78 -9.92
CA ILE A 173 2.65 -0.32 -10.84
C ILE A 173 2.96 -0.76 -12.26
N ILE A 174 4.20 -0.60 -12.73
CA ILE A 174 4.61 -1.04 -14.08
C ILE A 174 4.40 -2.55 -14.22
N VAL A 175 4.82 -3.33 -13.21
CA VAL A 175 4.66 -4.78 -13.20
C VAL A 175 3.18 -5.18 -13.21
N LEU A 176 2.34 -4.59 -12.36
CA LEU A 176 0.90 -4.85 -12.31
C LEU A 176 0.20 -4.46 -13.62
N LYS A 177 0.55 -3.30 -14.19
CA LYS A 177 0.02 -2.83 -15.48
C LYS A 177 0.30 -3.84 -16.59
N ASN A 178 1.49 -4.43 -16.60
CA ASN A 178 1.92 -5.41 -17.60
C ASN A 178 1.54 -6.87 -17.27
N ARG A 179 0.99 -7.15 -16.08
CA ARG A 179 0.57 -8.51 -15.68
C ARG A 179 -0.45 -9.07 -16.67
N LYS A 180 -0.19 -10.24 -17.25
CA LYS A 180 -1.19 -10.92 -18.10
C LYS A 180 -2.38 -11.33 -17.23
N ILE A 181 -3.57 -11.01 -17.70
CA ILE A 181 -4.83 -11.36 -17.04
C ILE A 181 -5.57 -12.31 -17.98
N LYS A 182 -6.10 -13.42 -17.47
CA LYS A 182 -7.01 -14.26 -18.23
C LYS A 182 -8.32 -13.48 -18.42
N THR A 183 -8.57 -13.07 -19.66
CA THR A 183 -9.87 -12.58 -20.14
C THR A 183 -10.83 -13.74 -20.33
#